data_AF-A0A2N6QH81-F1
#
_entry.id   AF-A0A2N6QH81-F1
#
_cell.length_a   1.000
_cell.length_b   1.000
_cell.length_c   1.000
_cell.angle_alpha   90.00
_cell.angle_beta   90.00
_cell.angle_gamma   90.00
#
_symmetry.space_group_name_H-M   'P 1'
#
loop_
_entity.id
_entity.type
_entity.pdbx_description
1 polymer ?
#
loop_
_entity_poly.entity_id
_entity_poly.type
_entity_poly.pdbx_seq_one_letter_code
_entity_poly.pdbx_strand_id
1 'polypeptide(L)'
;MPNYTYKCPDCAEFTIRQSMNANHDEAECPKCGQRSTRVFSAPQTGRMDSKLKKRIERGQEPRLVKGKDLPKQQKKPNKNARPWMTGH
;
A
#
# COMPACT_ATOMS: atom_id res chain seq x y z
N MET A 1 9.76 4.34 0.38
CA MET A 1 8.92 4.81 1.51
C MET A 1 7.57 5.29 1.00
N PRO A 2 6.44 4.86 1.58
CA PRO A 2 5.13 5.42 1.28
C PRO A 2 4.99 6.90 1.70
N ASN A 3 3.98 7.57 1.16
CA ASN A 3 3.60 8.94 1.52
C ASN A 3 2.45 8.93 2.53
N TYR A 4 2.53 9.81 3.52
CA TYR A 4 1.53 9.97 4.58
C TYR A 4 1.20 11.46 4.71
N THR A 5 -0.10 11.78 4.70
CA THR A 5 -0.59 13.16 4.83
C THR A 5 -1.10 13.41 6.24
N TYR A 6 -0.80 14.58 6.77
CA TYR A 6 -1.16 15.04 8.11
C TYR A 6 -1.80 16.41 8.05
N LYS A 7 -2.70 16.70 8.99
CA LYS A 7 -3.32 18.01 9.15
C LYS A 7 -2.80 18.69 10.41
N CYS A 8 -2.09 19.79 10.22
CA CYS A 8 -1.69 20.65 11.33
C CYS A 8 -2.88 21.51 11.79
N PRO A 9 -3.07 21.73 13.11
CA PRO A 9 -4.13 22.61 13.61
C PRO A 9 -3.95 24.08 13.18
N ASP A 10 -2.72 24.60 13.19
CA ASP A 10 -2.46 26.04 12.97
C ASP A 10 -1.92 26.40 11.57
N CYS A 11 -1.39 25.43 10.83
CA CYS A 11 -0.73 25.67 9.54
C CYS A 11 -1.61 25.21 8.37
N ALA A 12 -1.26 24.06 7.79
CA ALA A 12 -1.95 23.46 6.65
C ALA A 12 -1.69 21.95 6.65
N GLU A 13 -2.28 21.25 5.69
CA GLU A 13 -1.94 19.86 5.43
C GLU A 13 -0.54 19.74 4.83
N PHE A 14 0.18 18.69 5.20
CA PHE A 14 1.51 18.39 4.67
C PHE A 14 1.67 16.88 4.48
N THR A 15 2.56 16.49 3.56
CA THR A 15 2.82 15.10 3.22
C THR A 15 4.29 14.78 3.44
N ILE A 16 4.56 13.69 4.16
CA ILE A 16 5.92 13.20 4.44
C ILE A 16 6.09 11.74 4.01
N ARG A 17 7.34 11.36 3.75
CA ARG A 17 7.74 9.99 3.40
C ARG A 17 8.18 9.26 4.66
N GLN A 18 7.48 8.20 5.05
CA GLN A 18 7.80 7.43 6.27
C GLN A 18 7.92 5.95 6.00
N SER A 19 8.68 5.23 6.84
CA SER A 19 8.77 3.77 6.78
C SER A 19 7.41 3.15 7.08
N MET A 20 7.08 2.04 6.41
CA MET A 20 5.81 1.34 6.66
C MET A 20 5.72 0.80 8.10
N ASN A 21 6.87 0.61 8.77
CA ASN A 21 6.99 0.12 10.15
C ASN A 21 6.95 1.23 11.23
N ALA A 22 6.79 2.50 10.84
CA ALA A 22 6.68 3.60 11.81
C ALA A 22 5.27 3.68 12.43
N ASN A 23 5.14 4.41 13.55
CA ASN A 23 3.83 4.85 14.03
C ASN A 23 3.34 6.02 13.14
N HIS A 24 2.11 5.93 12.64
CA HIS A 24 1.55 6.89 11.69
C HIS A 24 0.45 7.76 12.28
N ASP A 25 0.07 7.62 13.54
CA ASP A 25 -1.10 8.29 14.11
C ASP A 25 -0.90 9.82 14.18
N GLU A 26 0.32 10.24 14.52
CA GLU A 26 0.72 11.65 14.65
C GLU A 26 2.07 11.91 13.98
N ALA A 27 2.30 13.15 13.56
CA ALA A 27 3.59 13.65 13.12
C ALA A 27 3.78 15.13 13.50
N GLU A 28 5.02 15.56 13.69
CA GLU A 28 5.34 16.98 13.94
C GLU A 28 5.24 17.79 12.66
N CYS A 29 4.59 18.96 12.73
CA CYS A 29 4.51 19.86 11.60
C CYS A 29 5.90 20.45 11.28
N PRO A 30 6.41 20.35 10.05
CA PRO A 30 7.74 20.87 9.70
C PRO A 30 7.82 22.40 9.74
N LYS A 31 6.68 23.11 9.87
CA LYS A 31 6.62 24.57 9.90
C LYS A 31 6.58 25.14 11.33
N CYS A 32 5.82 24.52 12.24
CA CYS A 32 5.60 25.03 13.59
C CYS A 32 5.92 24.04 14.73
N GLY A 33 6.27 22.79 14.42
CA GLY A 33 6.58 21.75 15.40
C GLY A 33 5.38 21.16 16.14
N GLN A 34 4.17 21.66 15.91
CA GLN A 34 2.96 21.14 16.58
C GLN A 34 2.61 19.72 16.13
N ARG A 35 1.98 18.95 17.03
CA ARG A 35 1.47 17.62 16.70
C ARG A 35 0.31 17.70 15.72
N SER A 36 0.42 16.93 14.65
CA SER A 36 -0.53 16.90 13.54
C SER A 36 -1.10 15.48 13.38
N THR A 37 -2.39 15.36 13.11
CA THR A 37 -3.08 14.07 13.01
C THR A 37 -3.10 13.55 11.58
N ARG A 38 -3.09 12.23 11.42
CA ARG A 38 -3.11 11.59 10.10
C ARG A 38 -4.43 11.82 9.35
N VAL A 39 -4.31 12.16 8.08
CA VAL A 39 -5.44 12.30 7.15
C VAL A 39 -5.50 11.09 6.22
N PHE A 40 -6.67 10.46 6.18
CA PHE A 40 -7.00 9.40 5.22
C PHE A 40 -7.86 9.99 4.12
N SER A 41 -7.29 10.15 2.93
CA SER A 41 -8.03 10.59 1.76
C SER A 41 -8.48 9.40 0.90
N ALA A 42 -9.69 9.51 0.36
CA ALA A 42 -10.15 8.56 -0.64
C ALA A 42 -9.36 8.74 -1.94
N PRO A 43 -9.11 7.66 -2.70
CA PRO A 43 -8.51 7.78 -4.02
C PRO A 43 -9.41 8.60 -4.95
N GLN A 44 -8.81 9.37 -5.86
CA GLN A 44 -9.55 10.22 -6.79
C GLN A 44 -10.19 9.38 -7.93
N THR A 45 -11.33 8.74 -7.66
CA THR A 45 -12.03 7.84 -8.59
C THR A 45 -12.76 8.57 -9.72
N GLY A 46 -13.01 9.88 -9.58
CA GLY A 46 -13.76 10.67 -10.55
C GLY A 46 -13.11 10.78 -11.94
N ARG A 47 -11.80 10.52 -12.05
CA ARG A 47 -11.05 10.53 -13.33
C ARG A 47 -10.87 9.12 -13.94
N MET A 48 -11.40 8.09 -13.29
CA MET A 48 -11.28 6.71 -13.75
C MET A 48 -12.40 6.36 -14.73
N ASP A 49 -12.21 5.27 -15.49
CA ASP A 49 -13.28 4.68 -16.29
C ASP A 49 -14.53 4.38 -15.44
N SER A 50 -15.71 4.55 -16.04
CA SER A 50 -17.00 4.45 -15.37
C SER A 50 -17.25 3.07 -14.73
N LYS A 51 -16.81 1.97 -15.36
CA LYS A 51 -16.97 0.61 -14.84
C LYS A 51 -16.02 0.38 -13.66
N LEU A 52 -14.80 0.87 -13.76
CA LEU A 52 -13.82 0.78 -12.68
C LEU A 52 -14.24 1.62 -11.47
N LYS A 53 -14.65 2.87 -11.68
CA LYS A 53 -15.19 3.76 -10.65
C LYS A 53 -16.33 3.09 -9.88
N LYS A 54 -17.37 2.61 -10.59
CA LYS A 54 -18.51 1.91 -9.98
C LYS A 54 -18.08 0.68 -9.19
N ARG A 55 -17.11 -0.09 -9.68
CA ARG A 55 -16.59 -1.28 -8.97
C ARG A 55 -15.90 -0.89 -7.66
N ILE A 56 -15.08 0.16 -7.66
CA ILE A 56 -14.38 0.64 -6.47
C ILE A 56 -15.38 1.20 -5.46
N GLU A 57 -16.30 2.06 -5.91
CA GLU A 57 -17.29 2.72 -5.06
C GLU A 57 -18.32 1.76 -4.46
N ARG A 58 -18.74 0.73 -5.20
CA ARG A 58 -19.62 -0.32 -4.68
C ARG A 58 -18.96 -1.13 -3.56
N GLY A 59 -17.64 -1.12 -3.48
CA GLY A 59 -16.88 -2.01 -2.62
C GLY A 59 -16.86 -3.46 -3.13
N GLN A 60 -15.97 -4.24 -2.54
CA GLN A 60 -15.83 -5.67 -2.75
C GLN A 60 -15.65 -6.32 -1.39
N GLU A 61 -16.37 -7.42 -1.16
CA GLU A 61 -16.17 -8.21 0.05
C GLU A 61 -14.93 -9.10 -0.15
N PRO A 62 -13.90 -8.98 0.72
CA PRO A 62 -12.70 -9.79 0.60
C PRO A 62 -13.04 -11.25 0.86
N ARG A 63 -12.55 -12.15 -0.01
CA ARG A 63 -12.70 -13.58 0.18
C ARG A 63 -11.49 -14.12 0.92
N LEU A 64 -11.72 -14.72 2.08
CA LEU A 64 -10.68 -15.45 2.81
C LEU A 64 -10.45 -16.81 2.14
N VAL A 65 -9.32 -16.95 1.45
CA VAL A 65 -8.89 -18.21 0.82
C VAL A 65 -7.71 -18.78 1.59
N LYS A 66 -7.76 -20.08 1.91
CA LYS A 66 -6.63 -20.76 2.54
C LYS A 66 -5.59 -21.10 1.47
N GLY A 67 -4.34 -21.24 1.88
CA GLY A 67 -3.23 -21.54 0.95
C GLY A 67 -3.45 -22.79 0.09
N LYS A 68 -4.19 -23.78 0.62
CA LYS A 68 -4.57 -25.02 -0.09
C LYS A 68 -5.59 -24.82 -1.22
N ASP A 69 -6.39 -23.77 -1.14
CA ASP A 69 -7.46 -23.45 -2.10
C ASP A 69 -6.96 -22.51 -3.20
N LEU A 70 -5.72 -22.02 -3.09
CA LEU A 70 -5.06 -21.28 -4.15
C LEU A 70 -4.77 -22.21 -5.32
N PRO A 71 -4.90 -21.73 -6.57
CA PRO A 71 -4.49 -22.50 -7.73
C PRO A 71 -3.01 -22.87 -7.59
N LYS A 72 -2.69 -24.15 -7.71
CA LYS A 72 -1.32 -24.65 -7.66
C LYS A 72 -0.55 -24.07 -8.84
N GLN A 73 0.29 -23.08 -8.57
CA GLN A 73 1.23 -22.59 -9.57
C GLN A 73 2.19 -23.73 -9.89
N GLN A 74 2.16 -24.25 -11.12
CA GLN A 74 3.14 -25.25 -11.56
C GLN A 74 4.52 -24.57 -11.58
N LYS A 75 5.39 -24.96 -10.65
CA LYS A 75 6.80 -24.54 -10.66
C LYS A 75 7.41 -25.09 -11.95
N LYS A 76 7.72 -24.22 -12.91
CA LYS A 76 8.48 -24.62 -14.09
C LYS A 76 9.87 -25.05 -13.61
N PRO A 77 10.31 -26.29 -13.86
CA PRO A 77 11.67 -26.68 -13.53
C PRO A 77 12.62 -25.79 -14.32
N ASN A 78 13.61 -25.23 -13.63
CA ASN A 78 14.63 -24.41 -14.28
C ASN A 78 15.50 -25.34 -15.13
N LYS A 79 15.25 -25.38 -16.45
CA LYS A 79 16.00 -26.23 -17.40
C LYS A 79 17.47 -25.83 -17.52
N ASN A 80 17.84 -24.65 -17.02
CA ASN A 80 19.22 -24.21 -16.95
C ASN A 80 19.79 -24.58 -15.58
N ALA A 81 20.21 -25.84 -15.42
CA ALA A 81 21.11 -26.20 -14.35
C ALA A 81 22.37 -25.34 -14.50
N ARG A 82 22.58 -24.41 -13.58
CA ARG A 82 23.75 -23.53 -13.61
C ARG A 82 24.99 -24.45 -13.51
N PRO A 83 25.95 -24.36 -14.44
CA PRO A 83 27.00 -25.37 -14.62
C PRO A 83 27.96 -25.56 -13.44
N TRP A 84 27.86 -24.74 -12.39
CA TRP A 84 28.67 -24.84 -11.16
C TRP A 84 27.95 -25.54 -10.00
N MET A 85 26.69 -25.98 -10.17
CA MET A 85 26.04 -26.87 -9.20
C MET A 85 26.41 -28.32 -9.53
N THR A 86 27.61 -28.73 -9.13
CA THR A 86 28.00 -30.14 -9.09
C THR A 86 27.24 -30.80 -7.93
N GLY A 87 26.29 -31.67 -8.26
CA GLY A 87 25.59 -32.48 -7.27
C GLY A 87 26.56 -33.45 -6.59
N HIS A 88 26.37 -33.60 -5.28
CA HIS A 88 26.80 -34.78 -4.53
C HIS A 88 25.60 -35.69 -4.31
#